data_AF-A0A3A5L7S7-F1
#
_entry.id   AF-A0A3A5L7S7-F1
#
_cell.length_a   1.000
_cell.length_b   1.000
_cell.length_c   1.000
_cell.angle_alpha   90.00
_cell.angle_beta   90.00
_cell.angle_gamma   90.00
#
_symmetry.space_group_name_H-M   'P 1'
#
loop_
_entity.id
_entity.type
_entity.pdbx_description
1 polymer ?
#
loop_
_entity_poly.entity_id
_entity_poly.type
_entity_poly.pdbx_seq_one_letter_code
_entity_poly.pdbx_strand_id
1 'polypeptide(L)'
;MPFSFITHQSAPLSEGQSINSPEFNPFLHGTTTQALVMMSKTKWMLMPPLDLLEQHGLAPLSGELSKGGLNHAQARGQPSFGRLGAPQHAYSLECITTDYANKGEVPSTDLASWDLHSVTDEAPQTLYCNINLLLIHAARYRQLGGDVNKIKSDKIISELNAAINLFYLYLILGKYLVPNPEVAEMAKKGGLYSMNNPIDRAIQTHFSAEKLIEQLITLNLNLEAVYTNPNQENLDHVVRLLSIPHPSGPSTSLSLVCRPDLKKEENEDEKEKGNELTAQQVNKYLVSNQGTWSVSYLIWFYLTGHYHPAQFLQHENLLLGHIQLLRERGATLKKLLTESLAPLQFNEEEQALFKQPFPIILVAANDEKMTPFSDHFHEYRASKPLCLGADITMVATDTPIHQAQLQHYFAQENLAIEVILFSQLHDIRRQLPGYADQQKPKNVQKTAVDVAPAPVTAKKSDHYTVALQGMVNKINRHAFQCHGGGIKIKEKVYAKSAYVIEAFLASFLTGDNLHLSFQIYEQCMATIRDELEHKRVTTWGFFGIGRRDQTTVDLYKDLYNEAVEALTA
;
A
#
# COMPACT_ATOMS: atom_id res chain seq x y z
N MET A 1 19.12 -45.32 -5.75
CA MET A 1 17.80 -45.99 -5.71
C MET A 1 16.82 -45.13 -6.49
N PRO A 2 16.07 -45.68 -7.46
CA PRO A 2 15.14 -44.89 -8.26
C PRO A 2 13.83 -44.77 -7.49
N PHE A 3 13.41 -43.54 -7.15
CA PHE A 3 12.08 -43.31 -6.61
C PHE A 3 11.09 -43.14 -7.77
N SER A 4 10.11 -44.04 -7.76
CA SER A 4 9.00 -44.18 -8.68
C SER A 4 8.10 -42.94 -8.70
N PHE A 5 7.68 -42.58 -9.91
CA PHE A 5 6.56 -41.68 -10.16
C PHE A 5 5.30 -42.17 -9.44
N ILE A 6 4.78 -41.37 -8.51
CA ILE A 6 3.40 -41.49 -8.04
C ILE A 6 2.60 -40.47 -8.84
N THR A 7 1.85 -40.96 -9.82
CA THR A 7 0.75 -40.23 -10.45
C THR A 7 -0.31 -39.98 -9.39
N HIS A 8 -0.38 -38.76 -8.86
CA HIS A 8 -1.53 -38.34 -8.08
C HIS A 8 -2.73 -38.18 -9.03
N GLN A 9 -3.62 -39.15 -9.00
CA GLN A 9 -4.99 -38.98 -9.45
C GLN A 9 -5.60 -37.81 -8.70
N SER A 10 -6.22 -36.92 -9.46
CA SER A 10 -7.05 -35.81 -9.00
C SER A 10 -8.05 -36.29 -7.96
N ALA A 11 -7.99 -35.70 -6.76
CA ALA A 11 -9.10 -35.76 -5.83
C ALA A 11 -10.19 -34.81 -6.36
N PRO A 12 -11.41 -35.29 -6.67
CA PRO A 12 -12.55 -34.41 -6.90
C PRO A 12 -12.87 -33.64 -5.60
N LEU A 13 -13.70 -32.60 -5.74
CA LEU A 13 -14.45 -31.99 -4.63
C LEU A 13 -14.75 -33.03 -3.55
N SER A 14 -14.45 -32.72 -2.28
CA SER A 14 -14.83 -33.58 -1.14
C SER A 14 -16.24 -34.11 -1.36
N GLU A 15 -16.39 -35.43 -1.44
CA GLU A 15 -17.65 -36.12 -1.73
C GLU A 15 -18.78 -35.53 -0.86
N GLY A 16 -19.59 -34.62 -1.42
CA GLY A 16 -20.69 -33.98 -0.68
C GLY A 16 -21.14 -32.61 -1.20
N GLN A 17 -20.24 -31.73 -1.63
CA GLN A 17 -20.64 -30.37 -2.05
C GLN A 17 -20.83 -30.25 -3.56
N SER A 18 -22.03 -30.61 -4.00
CA SER A 18 -22.56 -30.27 -5.33
C SER A 18 -22.75 -28.76 -5.47
N ILE A 19 -22.56 -28.21 -6.68
CA ILE A 19 -22.84 -26.79 -7.01
C ILE A 19 -24.32 -26.44 -6.76
N ASN A 20 -25.19 -27.45 -6.80
CA ASN A 20 -26.62 -27.34 -6.48
C ASN A 20 -26.90 -27.62 -5.00
N SER A 21 -25.88 -27.78 -4.15
CA SER A 21 -26.08 -27.96 -2.71
C SER A 21 -26.32 -26.60 -2.04
N PRO A 22 -27.36 -26.47 -1.20
CA PRO A 22 -27.63 -25.24 -0.46
C PRO A 22 -26.51 -24.88 0.55
N GLU A 23 -25.50 -25.73 0.75
CA GLU A 23 -24.37 -25.46 1.66
C GLU A 23 -23.11 -24.92 0.96
N PHE A 24 -23.12 -24.76 -0.37
CA PHE A 24 -21.94 -24.34 -1.13
C PHE A 24 -21.61 -22.84 -0.95
N ASN A 25 -20.80 -22.52 0.06
CA ASN A 25 -20.32 -21.17 0.36
C ASN A 25 -18.80 -21.02 0.13
N PRO A 26 -18.34 -21.02 -1.13
CA PRO A 26 -16.91 -21.00 -1.45
C PRO A 26 -16.26 -19.63 -1.15
N PHE A 27 -14.94 -19.62 -1.24
CA PHE A 27 -14.11 -18.42 -1.23
C PHE A 27 -13.95 -17.86 -2.64
N LEU A 28 -14.03 -16.54 -2.75
CA LEU A 28 -13.95 -15.77 -3.99
C LEU A 28 -12.75 -14.84 -3.96
N HIS A 29 -11.96 -14.85 -5.03
CA HIS A 29 -10.88 -13.88 -5.25
C HIS A 29 -11.06 -13.20 -6.60
N GLY A 30 -11.25 -11.87 -6.58
CA GLY A 30 -11.38 -11.04 -7.77
C GLY A 30 -10.03 -10.73 -8.40
N THR A 31 -9.91 -10.96 -9.71
CA THR A 31 -8.69 -10.63 -10.48
C THR A 31 -9.00 -10.52 -11.98
N THR A 32 -7.97 -10.55 -12.83
CA THR A 32 -8.08 -10.58 -14.29
C THR A 32 -7.37 -11.81 -14.86
N THR A 33 -7.61 -12.08 -16.14
CA THR A 33 -6.91 -13.13 -16.90
C THR A 33 -5.39 -13.02 -16.89
N GLN A 34 -4.82 -11.84 -16.63
CA GLN A 34 -3.37 -11.68 -16.45
C GLN A 34 -2.82 -12.49 -15.27
N ALA A 35 -3.63 -12.73 -14.24
CA ALA A 35 -3.25 -13.65 -13.17
C ALA A 35 -3.13 -15.09 -13.67
N LEU A 36 -4.03 -15.56 -14.54
CA LEU A 36 -3.95 -16.90 -15.13
C LEU A 36 -2.71 -17.07 -16.00
N VAL A 37 -2.38 -16.04 -16.80
CA VAL A 37 -1.15 -16.01 -17.61
C VAL A 37 0.09 -16.07 -16.74
N MET A 38 0.08 -15.44 -15.56
CA MET A 38 1.19 -15.57 -14.60
C MET A 38 1.23 -16.96 -13.96
N MET A 39 0.07 -17.52 -13.62
CA MET A 39 -0.04 -18.84 -13.00
C MET A 39 0.46 -19.95 -13.95
N SER A 40 0.30 -19.83 -15.27
CA SER A 40 0.87 -20.80 -16.22
C SER A 40 2.40 -20.91 -16.11
N LYS A 41 3.08 -19.84 -15.66
CA LYS A 41 4.53 -19.81 -15.44
C LYS A 41 4.96 -20.40 -14.09
N THR A 42 4.01 -20.70 -13.21
CA THR A 42 4.26 -21.20 -11.85
C THR A 42 3.52 -22.50 -11.54
N LYS A 43 3.39 -23.39 -12.55
CA LYS A 43 2.66 -24.66 -12.40
C LYS A 43 1.24 -24.45 -11.88
N TRP A 44 0.60 -23.39 -12.35
CA TRP A 44 -0.77 -23.03 -12.06
C TRP A 44 -1.05 -22.67 -10.58
N MET A 45 -0.05 -22.15 -9.87
CA MET A 45 -0.18 -21.76 -8.46
C MET A 45 -0.49 -20.27 -8.27
N LEU A 46 -1.53 -19.97 -7.50
CA LEU A 46 -1.81 -18.65 -6.94
C LEU A 46 -1.05 -18.53 -5.63
N MET A 47 -0.09 -17.61 -5.60
CA MET A 47 0.89 -17.48 -4.51
C MET A 47 0.96 -16.03 -4.00
N PRO A 48 1.41 -15.81 -2.76
CA PRO A 48 1.82 -14.48 -2.33
C PRO A 48 2.90 -13.89 -3.27
N PRO A 49 2.88 -12.57 -3.58
CA PRO A 49 3.83 -11.95 -4.50
C PRO A 49 5.31 -12.15 -4.11
N LEU A 50 5.63 -12.16 -2.81
CA LEU A 50 7.00 -12.41 -2.37
C LEU A 50 7.42 -13.87 -2.53
N ASP A 51 6.49 -14.81 -2.37
CA ASP A 51 6.77 -16.23 -2.60
C ASP A 51 6.98 -16.49 -4.11
N LEU A 52 6.18 -15.85 -4.96
CA LEU A 52 6.35 -15.86 -6.41
C LEU A 52 7.76 -15.35 -6.81
N LEU A 53 8.22 -14.28 -6.16
CA LEU A 53 9.53 -13.71 -6.40
C LEU A 53 10.65 -14.62 -5.91
N GLU A 54 10.57 -15.11 -4.68
CA GLU A 54 11.59 -15.95 -4.05
C GLU A 54 11.75 -17.29 -4.78
N GLN A 55 10.63 -17.91 -5.20
CA GLN A 55 10.63 -19.26 -5.77
C GLN A 55 10.81 -19.26 -7.29
N HIS A 56 10.31 -18.24 -7.99
CA HIS A 56 10.29 -18.20 -9.46
C HIS A 56 11.02 -17.01 -10.05
N GLY A 57 11.46 -16.03 -9.24
CA GLY A 57 12.05 -14.79 -9.75
C GLY A 57 11.03 -13.91 -10.49
N LEU A 58 9.73 -14.14 -10.25
CA LEU A 58 8.63 -13.46 -10.92
C LEU A 58 7.83 -12.58 -9.94
N ALA A 59 7.03 -11.69 -10.49
CA ALA A 59 6.12 -10.81 -9.78
C ALA A 59 4.78 -10.78 -10.54
N PRO A 60 3.65 -10.59 -9.82
CA PRO A 60 2.34 -10.54 -10.46
C PRO A 60 2.31 -9.37 -11.44
N LEU A 61 1.78 -9.52 -12.66
CA LEU A 61 1.73 -8.42 -13.63
C LEU A 61 0.54 -7.48 -13.42
N SER A 62 -0.45 -7.88 -12.63
CA SER A 62 -1.63 -7.09 -12.30
C SER A 62 -1.95 -7.19 -10.81
N GLY A 63 -3.06 -6.57 -10.40
CA GLY A 63 -3.57 -6.61 -9.02
C GLY A 63 -3.14 -5.44 -8.15
N GLU A 64 -3.89 -5.24 -7.07
CA GLU A 64 -3.70 -4.15 -6.12
C GLU A 64 -2.62 -4.48 -5.09
N LEU A 65 -1.46 -3.81 -5.18
CA LEU A 65 -0.32 -4.06 -4.28
C LEU A 65 -0.42 -3.27 -2.97
N SER A 66 -1.02 -2.08 -2.99
CA SER A 66 -1.06 -1.15 -1.85
C SER A 66 -1.98 -1.64 -0.71
N LYS A 67 -3.16 -2.17 -1.03
CA LYS A 67 -4.08 -2.73 -0.02
C LYS A 67 -3.63 -4.06 0.58
N GLY A 68 -2.69 -4.75 -0.05
CA GLY A 68 -2.08 -5.98 0.48
C GLY A 68 -1.08 -5.76 1.62
N GLY A 69 -0.86 -4.50 2.03
CA GLY A 69 0.11 -4.13 3.07
C GLY A 69 1.56 -4.24 2.61
N LEU A 70 1.83 -4.44 1.31
CA LEU A 70 3.17 -4.58 0.75
C LEU A 70 4.01 -3.30 0.83
N ASN A 71 3.41 -2.18 1.22
CA ASN A 71 4.10 -0.97 1.67
C ASN A 71 4.86 -1.15 3.01
N HIS A 72 4.74 -2.32 3.66
CA HIS A 72 5.49 -2.71 4.85
C HIS A 72 6.38 -3.94 4.58
N ALA A 73 7.64 -3.88 5.04
CA ALA A 73 8.64 -4.92 4.79
C ALA A 73 8.24 -6.31 5.32
N GLN A 74 7.48 -6.36 6.42
CA GLN A 74 7.03 -7.60 7.06
C GLN A 74 5.88 -8.30 6.32
N ALA A 75 5.15 -7.59 5.46
CA ALA A 75 3.99 -8.16 4.77
C ALA A 75 4.42 -9.14 3.66
N ARG A 76 3.76 -10.29 3.56
CA ARG A 76 3.97 -11.25 2.45
C ARG A 76 3.00 -11.08 1.28
N GLY A 77 1.91 -10.32 1.47
CA GLY A 77 0.89 -10.10 0.45
C GLY A 77 0.06 -11.34 0.11
N GLN A 78 -0.37 -12.11 1.13
CA GLN A 78 -1.19 -13.30 0.91
C GLN A 78 -2.46 -12.97 0.11
N PRO A 79 -2.85 -13.79 -0.89
CA PRO A 79 -4.06 -13.53 -1.69
C PRO A 79 -5.32 -13.40 -0.82
N SER A 80 -6.12 -12.36 -1.08
CA SER A 80 -7.36 -12.03 -0.37
C SER A 80 -8.55 -12.81 -0.90
N PHE A 81 -9.41 -13.30 -0.01
CA PHE A 81 -10.64 -13.98 -0.35
C PHE A 81 -11.83 -13.50 0.48
N GLY A 82 -13.01 -13.60 -0.11
CA GLY A 82 -14.29 -13.37 0.54
C GLY A 82 -15.19 -14.58 0.42
N ARG A 83 -16.11 -14.78 1.37
CA ARG A 83 -17.11 -15.85 1.21
C ARG A 83 -18.19 -15.41 0.23
N LEU A 84 -18.71 -16.34 -0.57
CA LEU A 84 -19.84 -16.07 -1.47
C LEU A 84 -21.05 -15.48 -0.72
N GLY A 85 -21.32 -15.98 0.48
CA GLY A 85 -22.38 -15.49 1.37
C GLY A 85 -22.04 -14.25 2.20
N ALA A 86 -20.90 -13.58 1.97
CA ALA A 86 -20.51 -12.39 2.72
C ALA A 86 -21.50 -11.23 2.49
N PRO A 87 -21.75 -10.37 3.49
CA PRO A 87 -22.65 -9.22 3.35
C PRO A 87 -22.05 -8.15 2.41
N GLN A 88 -22.87 -7.28 1.84
CA GLN A 88 -22.46 -6.31 0.81
C GLN A 88 -21.36 -5.31 1.23
N HIS A 89 -21.24 -5.00 2.52
CA HIS A 89 -20.24 -4.08 3.07
C HIS A 89 -18.89 -4.76 3.40
N ALA A 90 -18.77 -6.06 3.12
CA ALA A 90 -17.55 -6.84 3.25
C ALA A 90 -16.85 -7.03 1.90
N TYR A 91 -15.75 -7.77 1.88
CA TYR A 91 -15.15 -8.30 0.65
C TYR A 91 -16.12 -9.36 0.05
N SER A 92 -17.19 -8.89 -0.60
CA SER A 92 -18.31 -9.68 -1.12
C SER A 92 -18.26 -9.84 -2.64
N LEU A 93 -19.16 -10.66 -3.20
CA LEU A 93 -19.32 -10.77 -4.64
C LEU A 93 -19.65 -9.41 -5.30
N GLU A 94 -20.46 -8.54 -4.69
CA GLU A 94 -20.71 -7.19 -5.22
C GLU A 94 -19.46 -6.32 -5.23
N CYS A 95 -18.70 -6.30 -4.13
CA CYS A 95 -17.45 -5.54 -4.05
C CYS A 95 -16.47 -6.05 -5.11
N ILE A 96 -16.29 -7.38 -5.21
CA ILE A 96 -15.41 -8.01 -6.19
C ILE A 96 -15.83 -7.64 -7.63
N THR A 97 -17.10 -7.83 -7.98
CA THR A 97 -17.60 -7.55 -9.34
C THR A 97 -17.65 -6.06 -9.66
N THR A 98 -17.77 -5.16 -8.68
CA THR A 98 -17.76 -3.71 -8.93
C THR A 98 -16.34 -3.16 -9.05
N ASP A 99 -15.44 -3.56 -8.14
CA ASP A 99 -14.10 -2.99 -8.02
C ASP A 99 -13.09 -3.60 -9.00
N TYR A 100 -13.25 -4.88 -9.35
CA TYR A 100 -12.31 -5.62 -10.20
C TYR A 100 -12.80 -5.83 -11.64
N ALA A 101 -14.09 -5.62 -11.95
CA ALA A 101 -14.58 -5.70 -13.33
C ALA A 101 -14.05 -4.58 -14.25
N ASN A 102 -13.58 -3.48 -13.67
CA ASN A 102 -13.28 -2.24 -14.40
C ASN A 102 -11.78 -1.91 -14.48
N LYS A 103 -10.88 -2.82 -14.08
CA LYS A 103 -9.46 -2.49 -13.93
C LYS A 103 -8.55 -3.45 -14.70
N GLY A 104 -7.94 -2.93 -15.75
CA GLY A 104 -6.84 -3.61 -16.43
C GLY A 104 -6.15 -2.66 -17.39
N GLU A 105 -5.33 -1.73 -16.87
CA GLU A 105 -4.27 -1.20 -17.73
C GLU A 105 -3.35 -2.36 -18.10
N VAL A 106 -3.06 -2.50 -19.40
CA VAL A 106 -2.12 -3.51 -19.87
C VAL A 106 -0.73 -3.11 -19.38
N PRO A 107 -0.06 -3.94 -18.56
CA PRO A 107 1.27 -3.63 -18.06
C PRO A 107 2.23 -3.42 -19.23
N SER A 108 2.99 -2.33 -19.16
CA SER A 108 4.01 -1.98 -20.14
C SER A 108 5.33 -1.74 -19.44
N THR A 109 6.42 -1.85 -20.21
CA THR A 109 7.77 -1.56 -19.71
C THR A 109 7.89 -0.13 -19.21
N ASP A 110 7.24 0.84 -19.88
CA ASP A 110 7.24 2.26 -19.50
C ASP A 110 6.50 2.48 -18.17
N LEU A 111 5.32 1.87 -18.00
CA LEU A 111 4.57 1.94 -16.75
C LEU A 111 5.36 1.29 -15.60
N ALA A 112 5.94 0.12 -15.84
CA ALA A 112 6.76 -0.57 -14.84
C ALA A 112 8.02 0.24 -14.47
N SER A 113 8.63 0.94 -15.44
CA SER A 113 9.75 1.85 -15.19
C SER A 113 9.33 3.02 -14.30
N TRP A 114 8.17 3.61 -14.60
CA TRP A 114 7.63 4.74 -13.83
C TRP A 114 7.31 4.32 -12.39
N ASP A 115 6.62 3.19 -12.21
CA ASP A 115 6.30 2.67 -10.87
C ASP A 115 7.58 2.41 -10.06
N LEU A 116 8.59 1.78 -10.67
CA LEU A 116 9.86 1.50 -10.01
C LEU A 116 10.56 2.79 -9.57
N HIS A 117 10.59 3.82 -10.42
CA HIS A 117 11.14 5.13 -10.06
C HIS A 117 10.35 5.79 -8.93
N SER A 118 9.01 5.79 -9.00
CA SER A 118 8.16 6.39 -7.97
C SER A 118 8.40 5.76 -6.60
N VAL A 119 8.46 4.43 -6.52
CA VAL A 119 8.70 3.72 -5.24
C VAL A 119 10.15 3.93 -4.76
N THR A 120 11.11 4.05 -5.68
CA THR A 120 12.52 4.33 -5.35
C THR A 120 12.69 5.71 -4.74
N ASP A 121 12.03 6.73 -5.29
CA ASP A 121 12.16 8.11 -4.82
C ASP A 121 11.59 8.31 -3.40
N GLU A 122 10.59 7.52 -3.01
CA GLU A 122 9.98 7.54 -1.67
C GLU A 122 10.69 6.63 -0.65
N ALA A 123 11.53 5.69 -1.10
CA ALA A 123 12.11 4.68 -0.23
C ALA A 123 12.99 5.24 0.91
N PRO A 124 13.88 6.23 0.69
CA PRO A 124 14.68 6.81 1.77
C PRO A 124 13.83 7.45 2.88
N GLN A 125 12.71 8.08 2.51
CA GLN A 125 11.81 8.78 3.45
C GLN A 125 11.13 7.82 4.42
N THR A 126 10.93 6.56 3.99
CA THR A 126 10.29 5.50 4.79
C THR A 126 11.30 4.49 5.34
N LEU A 127 12.60 4.80 5.30
CA LEU A 127 13.68 3.89 5.68
C LEU A 127 13.60 2.53 4.96
N TYR A 128 13.18 2.56 3.68
CA TYR A 128 12.98 1.38 2.86
C TYR A 128 11.94 0.40 3.42
N CYS A 129 10.98 0.86 4.24
CA CYS A 129 9.87 0.01 4.70
C CYS A 129 9.02 -0.52 3.53
N ASN A 130 8.99 0.21 2.40
CA ASN A 130 8.33 -0.18 1.15
C ASN A 130 9.16 -1.15 0.27
N ILE A 131 10.22 -1.79 0.79
CA ILE A 131 11.13 -2.65 0.00
C ILE A 131 10.42 -3.77 -0.79
N ASN A 132 9.30 -4.28 -0.29
CA ASN A 132 8.54 -5.31 -1.00
C ASN A 132 7.96 -4.78 -2.32
N LEU A 133 7.53 -3.51 -2.36
CA LEU A 133 7.12 -2.86 -3.61
C LEU A 133 8.30 -2.69 -4.56
N LEU A 134 9.47 -2.25 -4.07
CA LEU A 134 10.68 -2.13 -4.89
C LEU A 134 11.03 -3.46 -5.56
N LEU A 135 11.00 -4.55 -4.79
CA LEU A 135 11.25 -5.90 -5.29
C LEU A 135 10.26 -6.28 -6.40
N ILE A 136 8.97 -6.06 -6.18
CA ILE A 136 7.91 -6.38 -7.14
C ILE A 136 8.05 -5.55 -8.42
N HIS A 137 8.27 -4.25 -8.32
CA HIS A 137 8.39 -3.37 -9.48
C HIS A 137 9.70 -3.62 -10.25
N ALA A 138 10.81 -3.92 -9.57
CA ALA A 138 12.05 -4.31 -10.22
C ALA A 138 11.90 -5.62 -11.01
N ALA A 139 11.20 -6.61 -10.44
CA ALA A 139 10.89 -7.87 -11.11
C ALA A 139 9.96 -7.66 -12.32
N ARG A 140 8.88 -6.88 -12.18
CA ARG A 140 7.97 -6.50 -13.27
C ARG A 140 8.72 -5.83 -14.43
N TYR A 141 9.58 -4.87 -14.12
CA TYR A 141 10.35 -4.16 -15.14
C TYR A 141 11.21 -5.11 -15.97
N ARG A 142 11.93 -6.04 -15.32
CA ARG A 142 12.72 -7.10 -16.00
C ARG A 142 11.85 -8.03 -16.82
N GLN A 143 10.76 -8.52 -16.23
CA GLN A 143 9.81 -9.44 -16.89
C GLN A 143 9.25 -8.87 -18.19
N LEU A 144 9.04 -7.56 -18.24
CA LEU A 144 8.56 -6.83 -19.41
C LEU A 144 9.69 -6.35 -20.34
N GLY A 145 10.93 -6.82 -20.14
CA GLY A 145 12.08 -6.51 -20.99
C GLY A 145 12.72 -5.14 -20.74
N GLY A 146 12.48 -4.55 -19.57
CA GLY A 146 13.17 -3.36 -19.12
C GLY A 146 14.67 -3.59 -18.94
N ASP A 147 15.46 -2.58 -19.33
CA ASP A 147 16.92 -2.61 -19.20
C ASP A 147 17.33 -2.09 -17.81
N VAL A 148 17.59 -3.02 -16.89
CA VAL A 148 17.97 -2.70 -15.51
C VAL A 148 19.26 -1.88 -15.40
N ASN A 149 20.11 -1.85 -16.43
CA ASN A 149 21.32 -1.03 -16.43
C ASN A 149 21.03 0.48 -16.48
N LYS A 150 19.80 0.86 -16.86
CA LYS A 150 19.34 2.26 -16.83
C LYS A 150 18.94 2.71 -15.42
N ILE A 151 18.79 1.77 -14.50
CA ILE A 151 18.47 2.06 -13.11
C ILE A 151 19.77 2.40 -12.38
N LYS A 152 19.74 3.39 -11.48
CA LYS A 152 20.89 3.77 -10.65
C LYS A 152 21.08 2.78 -9.50
N SER A 153 21.31 1.51 -9.81
CA SER A 153 21.35 0.39 -8.86
C SER A 153 22.33 0.62 -7.71
N ASP A 154 23.54 1.13 -7.99
CA ASP A 154 24.54 1.42 -6.95
C ASP A 154 24.05 2.46 -5.93
N LYS A 155 23.35 3.50 -6.40
CA LYS A 155 22.78 4.52 -5.53
C LYS A 155 21.72 3.90 -4.61
N ILE A 156 20.78 3.14 -5.18
CA ILE A 156 19.68 2.50 -4.44
C ILE A 156 20.24 1.54 -3.36
N ILE A 157 21.21 0.71 -3.73
CA ILE A 157 21.82 -0.24 -2.78
C ILE A 157 22.64 0.48 -1.71
N SER A 158 23.35 1.55 -2.05
CA SER A 158 24.06 2.38 -1.06
C SER A 158 23.10 3.03 -0.07
N GLU A 159 21.99 3.60 -0.53
CA GLU A 159 20.96 4.21 0.31
C GLU A 159 20.26 3.19 1.19
N LEU A 160 19.92 2.01 0.66
CA LEU A 160 19.35 0.92 1.46
C LEU A 160 20.30 0.47 2.57
N ASN A 161 21.60 0.29 2.27
CA ASN A 161 22.58 -0.09 3.28
C ASN A 161 22.72 0.99 4.37
N ALA A 162 22.69 2.26 3.99
CA ALA A 162 22.72 3.37 4.95
C ALA A 162 21.43 3.44 5.78
N ALA A 163 20.26 3.17 5.20
CA ALA A 163 18.99 3.08 5.94
C ALA A 163 19.00 1.91 6.95
N ILE A 164 19.51 0.73 6.54
CA ILE A 164 19.72 -0.42 7.43
C ILE A 164 20.65 -0.04 8.60
N ASN A 165 21.74 0.65 8.28
CA ASN A 165 22.72 1.11 9.26
C ASN A 165 22.12 2.15 10.23
N LEU A 166 21.22 3.01 9.74
CA LEU A 166 20.53 4.01 10.55
C LEU A 166 19.67 3.39 11.68
N PHE A 167 19.13 2.17 11.52
CA PHE A 167 18.40 1.51 12.60
C PHE A 167 19.27 1.22 13.84
N TYR A 168 20.58 1.04 13.67
CA TYR A 168 21.50 0.89 14.81
C TYR A 168 21.63 2.18 15.62
N LEU A 169 21.30 3.35 15.05
CA LEU A 169 21.26 4.61 15.79
C LEU A 169 20.31 4.53 16.98
N TYR A 170 19.13 3.91 16.81
CA TYR A 170 18.16 3.75 17.91
C TYR A 170 18.76 2.95 19.07
N LEU A 171 19.51 1.90 18.76
CA LEU A 171 20.16 1.05 19.75
C LEU A 171 21.33 1.77 20.45
N ILE A 172 22.10 2.57 19.70
CA ILE A 172 23.20 3.39 20.23
C ILE A 172 22.66 4.48 21.17
N LEU A 173 21.57 5.16 20.79
CA LEU A 173 20.92 6.17 21.62
C LEU A 173 20.46 5.58 22.96
N GLY A 174 19.88 4.38 22.95
CA GLY A 174 19.45 3.71 24.18
C GLY A 174 20.58 3.23 25.08
N LYS A 175 21.81 3.08 24.56
CA LYS A 175 22.90 2.36 25.24
C LYS A 175 24.12 3.20 25.60
N TYR A 176 24.52 4.16 24.75
CA TYR A 176 25.85 4.80 24.85
C TYR A 176 25.82 6.33 24.85
N LEU A 177 24.71 6.95 24.48
CA LEU A 177 24.62 8.40 24.33
C LEU A 177 23.55 8.94 25.26
N VAL A 178 23.76 10.11 25.88
CA VAL A 178 22.74 10.84 26.66
C VAL A 178 22.62 12.29 26.19
N PRO A 179 21.45 12.93 26.33
CA PRO A 179 21.30 14.35 26.01
C PRO A 179 22.29 15.21 26.81
N ASN A 180 22.90 16.21 26.18
CA ASN A 180 23.63 17.25 26.90
C ASN A 180 22.66 18.00 27.84
N PRO A 181 22.97 18.15 29.14
CA PRO A 181 22.10 18.80 30.11
C PRO A 181 21.62 20.20 29.69
N GLU A 182 22.49 21.00 29.05
CA GLU A 182 22.13 22.36 28.59
C GLU A 182 21.09 22.31 27.47
N VAL A 183 21.22 21.34 26.56
CA VAL A 183 20.32 21.12 25.44
C VAL A 183 18.97 20.58 25.92
N ALA A 184 19.00 19.65 26.88
CA ALA A 184 17.79 19.10 27.50
C ALA A 184 16.99 20.21 28.22
N GLU A 185 17.66 21.09 28.96
CA GLU A 185 17.05 22.26 29.60
C GLU A 185 16.42 23.23 28.59
N MET A 186 17.12 23.53 27.48
CA MET A 186 16.56 24.39 26.43
C MET A 186 15.34 23.75 25.75
N ALA A 187 15.39 22.44 25.49
CA ALA A 187 14.30 21.73 24.85
C ALA A 187 13.06 21.64 25.75
N LYS A 188 13.22 21.45 27.07
CA LYS A 188 12.12 21.45 28.07
C LYS A 188 11.40 22.81 28.16
N LYS A 189 12.11 23.93 28.01
CA LYS A 189 11.54 25.29 28.11
C LYS A 189 10.68 25.70 26.91
N GLY A 190 10.82 25.03 25.76
CA GLY A 190 10.13 25.36 24.51
C GLY A 190 8.66 24.92 24.42
N GLY A 191 8.16 24.14 25.39
CA GLY A 191 6.83 23.53 25.34
C GLY A 191 6.71 22.41 24.31
N LEU A 192 5.62 21.66 24.37
CA LEU A 192 5.34 20.56 23.43
C LEU A 192 5.06 21.13 22.03
N TYR A 193 5.83 20.73 21.03
CA TYR A 193 5.56 20.95 19.59
C TYR A 193 5.14 22.37 19.21
N SER A 194 6.10 23.30 19.27
CA SER A 194 5.90 24.65 18.73
C SER A 194 6.80 24.83 17.52
N MET A 195 6.24 25.11 16.34
CA MET A 195 7.04 25.50 15.15
C MET A 195 7.90 26.76 15.38
N ASN A 196 7.67 27.44 16.50
CA ASN A 196 8.45 28.59 16.97
C ASN A 196 9.64 28.19 17.86
N ASN A 197 9.77 26.92 18.26
CA ASN A 197 10.94 26.40 18.95
C ASN A 197 12.09 26.18 17.94
N PRO A 198 13.22 26.89 18.08
CA PRO A 198 14.37 26.74 17.20
C PRO A 198 14.94 25.32 17.16
N ILE A 199 14.85 24.57 18.28
CA ILE A 199 15.33 23.19 18.39
C ILE A 199 14.50 22.25 17.51
N ASP A 200 13.17 22.37 17.57
CA ASP A 200 12.24 21.56 16.76
C ASP A 200 12.50 21.78 15.27
N ARG A 201 12.63 23.05 14.86
CA ARG A 201 12.93 23.40 13.46
C ARG A 201 14.28 22.84 13.02
N ALA A 202 15.29 22.91 13.88
CA ALA A 202 16.62 22.41 13.57
C ALA A 202 16.62 20.88 13.44
N ILE A 203 15.95 20.16 14.35
CA ILE A 203 15.83 18.69 14.28
C ILE A 203 15.11 18.25 13.00
N GLN A 204 13.98 18.87 12.66
CA GLN A 204 13.26 18.57 11.41
C GLN A 204 14.10 18.93 10.16
N THR A 205 14.93 19.98 10.26
CA THR A 205 15.79 20.42 9.15
C THR A 205 17.01 19.51 8.99
N HIS A 206 17.62 19.01 10.06
CA HIS A 206 18.91 18.32 9.98
C HIS A 206 18.82 16.80 10.14
N PHE A 207 17.78 16.28 10.80
CA PHE A 207 17.65 14.87 11.16
C PHE A 207 16.47 14.18 10.46
N SER A 208 16.11 14.59 9.24
CA SER A 208 15.21 13.78 8.41
C SER A 208 15.91 12.47 8.02
N ALA A 209 15.13 11.42 7.72
CA ALA A 209 15.68 10.11 7.37
C ALA A 209 16.62 10.19 6.16
N GLU A 210 16.22 10.93 5.13
CA GLU A 210 16.98 11.12 3.90
C GLU A 210 18.32 11.80 4.16
N LYS A 211 18.32 12.87 4.98
CA LYS A 211 19.56 13.58 5.32
C LYS A 211 20.51 12.74 6.14
N LEU A 212 19.99 11.96 7.08
CA LEU A 212 20.81 11.04 7.87
C LEU A 212 21.40 9.92 6.99
N ILE A 213 20.62 9.39 6.04
CA ILE A 213 21.11 8.44 5.03
C ILE A 213 22.25 9.06 4.21
N GLU A 214 22.05 10.25 3.65
CA GLU A 214 23.06 10.97 2.88
C GLU A 214 24.35 11.23 3.68
N GLN A 215 24.21 11.63 4.94
CA GLN A 215 25.34 11.86 5.84
C GLN A 215 26.08 10.55 6.17
N LEU A 216 25.37 9.45 6.44
CA LEU A 216 25.99 8.15 6.70
C LEU A 216 26.82 7.66 5.50
N ILE A 217 26.32 7.86 4.28
CA ILE A 217 27.05 7.56 3.05
C ILE A 217 28.28 8.45 2.92
N THR A 218 28.11 9.76 3.08
CA THR A 218 29.19 10.75 2.90
C THR A 218 30.32 10.58 3.91
N LEU A 219 29.97 10.27 5.16
CA LEU A 219 30.92 10.08 6.25
C LEU A 219 31.48 8.65 6.31
N ASN A 220 30.95 7.72 5.50
CA ASN A 220 31.28 6.29 5.55
C ASN A 220 31.21 5.71 6.98
N LEU A 221 30.21 6.14 7.75
CA LEU A 221 30.08 5.79 9.16
C LEU A 221 29.32 4.48 9.31
N ASN A 222 29.92 3.48 9.97
CA ASN A 222 29.30 2.18 10.24
C ASN A 222 28.75 2.12 11.68
N LEU A 223 27.44 2.33 11.84
CA LEU A 223 26.76 2.32 13.13
C LEU A 223 26.60 0.91 13.70
N GLU A 224 26.51 -0.13 12.88
CA GLU A 224 26.56 -1.53 13.36
C GLU A 224 27.87 -1.82 14.10
N ALA A 225 29.00 -1.37 13.52
CA ALA A 225 30.31 -1.52 14.15
C ALA A 225 30.40 -0.72 15.46
N VAL A 226 29.84 0.50 15.52
CA VAL A 226 29.77 1.29 16.75
C VAL A 226 28.94 0.60 17.82
N TYR A 227 27.78 0.06 17.44
CA TYR A 227 26.88 -0.61 18.36
C TYR A 227 27.49 -1.90 18.96
N THR A 228 28.15 -2.70 18.12
CA THR A 228 28.74 -3.99 18.51
C THR A 228 30.09 -3.87 19.22
N ASN A 229 30.90 -2.87 18.86
CA ASN A 229 32.22 -2.62 19.44
C ASN A 229 32.44 -1.11 19.67
N PRO A 230 31.83 -0.53 20.72
CA PRO A 230 31.93 0.90 20.99
C PRO A 230 33.35 1.27 21.44
N ASN A 231 33.85 2.40 20.94
CA ASN A 231 35.04 3.06 21.46
C ASN A 231 34.83 4.58 21.41
N GLN A 232 35.70 5.35 22.07
CA GLN A 232 35.48 6.80 22.17
C GLN A 232 35.47 7.48 20.78
N GLU A 233 36.38 7.09 19.89
CA GLU A 233 36.51 7.66 18.55
C GLU A 233 35.25 7.44 17.70
N ASN A 234 34.71 6.21 17.70
CA ASN A 234 33.53 5.89 16.90
C ASN A 234 32.24 6.49 17.50
N LEU A 235 32.14 6.61 18.82
CA LEU A 235 31.05 7.31 19.47
C LEU A 235 31.11 8.83 19.21
N ASP A 236 32.31 9.43 19.21
CA ASP A 236 32.49 10.84 18.85
C ASP A 236 32.03 11.12 17.42
N HIS A 237 32.21 10.17 16.48
CA HIS A 237 31.65 10.29 15.14
C HIS A 237 30.11 10.26 15.12
N VAL A 238 29.47 9.44 15.96
CA VAL A 238 28.00 9.45 16.11
C VAL A 238 27.52 10.76 16.74
N VAL A 239 28.24 11.29 17.73
CA VAL A 239 27.94 12.59 18.33
C VAL A 239 28.04 13.70 17.27
N ARG A 240 29.05 13.68 16.40
CA ARG A 240 29.18 14.63 15.28
C ARG A 240 28.04 14.51 14.27
N LEU A 241 27.60 13.29 13.94
CA LEU A 241 26.43 13.07 13.08
C LEU A 241 25.18 13.73 13.66
N LEU A 242 25.02 13.63 14.98
CA LEU A 242 23.88 14.19 15.71
C LEU A 242 24.11 15.61 16.21
N SER A 243 25.15 16.29 15.74
CA SER A 243 25.45 17.67 16.10
C SER A 243 24.80 18.65 15.13
N ILE A 244 23.95 19.54 15.64
CA ILE A 244 23.42 20.65 14.84
C ILE A 244 24.35 21.87 14.97
N PRO A 245 24.80 22.48 13.86
CA PRO A 245 25.49 23.77 13.92
C PRO A 245 24.51 24.87 14.36
N HIS A 246 24.78 25.54 15.49
CA HIS A 246 23.98 26.66 15.95
C HIS A 246 24.12 27.85 14.99
N PRO A 247 23.04 28.62 14.68
CA PRO A 247 23.12 29.85 13.87
C PRO A 247 24.02 30.96 14.46
N SER A 248 24.53 30.78 15.68
CA SER A 248 25.21 31.83 16.47
C SER A 248 26.65 31.47 16.88
N GLY A 249 27.21 30.37 16.38
CA GLY A 249 28.58 29.94 16.70
C GLY A 249 28.69 28.66 17.55
N PRO A 250 29.92 28.17 17.80
CA PRO A 250 30.24 26.76 18.07
C PRO A 250 29.88 26.23 19.48
N SER A 251 29.35 27.04 20.39
CA SER A 251 29.21 26.67 21.81
C SER A 251 27.88 26.00 22.21
N THR A 252 26.89 25.92 21.33
CA THR A 252 25.58 25.28 21.63
C THR A 252 25.15 24.38 20.46
N SER A 253 26.01 23.45 20.08
CA SER A 253 25.58 22.33 19.24
C SER A 253 24.63 21.44 20.05
N LEU A 254 23.47 21.07 19.48
CA LEU A 254 22.65 19.96 19.98
C LEU A 254 23.58 18.74 20.02
N SER A 255 24.15 18.44 21.17
CA SER A 255 25.19 17.45 21.33
C SER A 255 24.67 16.37 22.26
N LEU A 256 24.90 15.13 21.87
CA LEU A 256 24.81 14.01 22.81
C LEU A 256 26.18 13.81 23.43
N VAL A 257 26.21 13.36 24.67
CA VAL A 257 27.45 13.05 25.40
C VAL A 257 27.57 11.54 25.55
N CYS A 258 28.77 11.01 25.39
CA CYS A 258 29.04 9.59 25.62
C CYS A 258 28.82 9.25 27.09
N ARG A 259 28.07 8.18 27.37
CA ARG A 259 27.94 7.59 28.70
C ARG A 259 28.18 6.07 28.60
N PRO A 260 29.41 5.60 28.88
CA PRO A 260 29.75 4.19 28.72
C PRO A 260 29.08 3.25 29.74
N ASP A 261 28.62 3.76 30.88
CA ASP A 261 28.06 2.96 31.98
C ASP A 261 26.59 3.32 32.27
N LEU A 262 25.66 2.72 31.52
CA LEU A 262 24.29 2.47 32.00
C LEU A 262 24.27 1.18 32.85
N LYS A 263 25.20 1.03 33.80
CA LYS A 263 25.03 0.02 34.84
C LYS A 263 24.02 0.55 35.84
N LYS A 264 22.76 0.11 35.74
CA LYS A 264 21.74 0.10 36.80
C LYS A 264 21.93 1.22 37.86
N GLU A 265 21.71 2.47 37.50
CA GLU A 265 21.08 3.36 38.46
C GLU A 265 19.57 3.12 38.31
N GLU A 266 19.13 1.96 38.81
CA GLU A 266 17.74 1.77 39.22
C GLU A 266 17.52 2.67 40.43
N ASN A 267 17.38 3.99 40.21
CA ASN A 267 16.55 4.76 41.10
C ASN A 267 15.11 4.36 40.77
N GLU A 268 14.61 3.34 41.47
CA GLU A 268 13.22 2.87 41.39
C GLU A 268 12.19 3.98 41.63
N ASP A 269 12.62 5.14 42.13
CA ASP A 269 11.78 6.29 42.49
C ASP A 269 11.56 7.31 41.35
N GLU A 270 12.29 7.25 40.24
CA GLU A 270 12.07 8.11 39.06
C GLU A 270 11.49 7.31 37.87
N LYS A 271 10.43 6.52 38.12
CA LYS A 271 9.47 6.18 37.07
C LYS A 271 8.68 7.44 36.69
N GLU A 272 9.35 8.46 36.15
CA GLU A 272 8.65 9.49 35.40
C GLU A 272 7.86 8.80 34.29
N LYS A 273 6.57 9.13 34.22
CA LYS A 273 5.56 8.58 33.33
C LYS A 273 5.85 8.93 31.86
N GLY A 274 6.97 8.46 31.31
CA GLY A 274 7.18 8.43 29.87
C GLY A 274 6.16 7.48 29.23
N ASN A 275 5.66 7.82 28.05
CA ASN A 275 4.79 6.92 27.29
C ASN A 275 5.58 5.62 27.01
N GLU A 276 5.00 4.45 27.29
CA GLU A 276 5.61 3.17 26.92
C GLU A 276 5.51 2.94 25.40
N LEU A 277 6.64 2.63 24.77
CA LEU A 277 6.67 2.11 23.40
C LEU A 277 6.04 0.70 23.39
N THR A 278 4.92 0.54 22.70
CA THR A 278 4.38 -0.80 22.44
C THR A 278 5.13 -1.47 21.29
N ALA A 279 5.23 -2.80 21.31
CA ALA A 279 5.82 -3.57 20.21
C ALA A 279 5.10 -3.30 18.87
N GLN A 280 3.79 -3.03 18.90
CA GLN A 280 3.02 -2.66 17.72
C GLN A 280 3.45 -1.30 17.15
N GLN A 281 3.73 -0.32 18.03
CA GLN A 281 4.19 1.00 17.58
C GLN A 281 5.58 0.93 16.94
N VAL A 282 6.48 0.12 17.51
CA VAL A 282 7.80 -0.12 16.92
C VAL A 282 7.66 -0.79 15.55
N ASN A 283 6.92 -1.91 15.48
CA ASN A 283 6.76 -2.68 14.24
C ASN A 283 5.98 -1.96 13.14
N LYS A 284 5.10 -1.01 13.47
CA LYS A 284 4.28 -0.32 12.47
C LYS A 284 4.81 1.06 12.10
N TYR A 285 5.21 1.86 13.08
CA TYR A 285 5.46 3.30 12.86
C TYR A 285 6.94 3.67 12.91
N LEU A 286 7.73 3.10 13.83
CA LEU A 286 9.16 3.38 13.91
C LEU A 286 9.90 2.85 12.68
N VAL A 287 9.67 1.57 12.35
CA VAL A 287 10.29 0.95 11.17
C VAL A 287 9.80 1.50 9.83
N SER A 288 8.69 2.25 9.83
CA SER A 288 8.18 2.93 8.63
C SER A 288 8.47 4.43 8.60
N ASN A 289 9.13 4.95 9.64
CA ASN A 289 9.47 6.36 9.81
C ASN A 289 8.25 7.30 9.72
N GLN A 290 7.12 6.95 10.37
CA GLN A 290 5.84 7.67 10.21
C GLN A 290 5.41 8.50 11.42
N GLY A 291 4.87 9.69 11.14
CA GLY A 291 4.20 10.55 12.13
C GLY A 291 5.10 10.89 13.32
N THR A 292 4.59 10.70 14.53
CA THR A 292 5.34 10.93 15.77
C THR A 292 6.44 9.89 16.05
N TRP A 293 6.67 8.95 15.14
CA TRP A 293 7.64 7.86 15.27
C TRP A 293 8.74 7.91 14.22
N SER A 294 8.85 9.04 13.50
CA SER A 294 9.99 9.24 12.62
C SER A 294 11.28 9.44 13.43
N VAL A 295 12.42 9.18 12.79
CA VAL A 295 13.75 9.33 13.40
C VAL A 295 13.95 10.72 14.01
N SER A 296 13.46 11.78 13.35
CA SER A 296 13.54 13.16 13.84
C SER A 296 12.74 13.36 15.12
N TYR A 297 11.51 12.81 15.16
CA TYR A 297 10.66 12.87 16.36
C TYR A 297 11.27 12.07 17.51
N LEU A 298 11.84 10.91 17.24
CA LEU A 298 12.46 10.08 18.27
C LEU A 298 13.70 10.75 18.86
N ILE A 299 14.54 11.39 18.04
CA ILE A 299 15.65 12.21 18.50
C ILE A 299 15.13 13.37 19.37
N TRP A 300 14.08 14.06 18.94
CA TRP A 300 13.47 15.14 19.73
C TRP A 300 12.98 14.66 21.10
N PHE A 301 12.22 13.57 21.10
CA PHE A 301 11.68 12.94 22.29
C PHE A 301 12.76 12.48 23.25
N TYR A 302 13.87 11.96 22.70
CA TYR A 302 15.04 11.58 23.46
C TYR A 302 15.71 12.78 24.12
N LEU A 303 15.95 13.84 23.36
CA LEU A 303 16.60 15.07 23.84
C LEU A 303 15.78 15.82 24.90
N THR A 304 14.46 15.73 24.83
CA THR A 304 13.52 16.40 25.75
C THR A 304 13.20 15.57 26.99
N GLY A 305 13.66 14.32 27.07
CA GLY A 305 13.39 13.42 28.19
C GLY A 305 11.98 12.83 28.21
N HIS A 306 11.23 12.88 27.10
CA HIS A 306 9.90 12.28 27.00
C HIS A 306 9.95 10.75 26.85
N TYR A 307 11.09 10.22 26.37
CA TYR A 307 11.33 8.79 26.24
C TYR A 307 12.58 8.39 27.02
N HIS A 308 12.45 7.30 27.77
CA HIS A 308 13.56 6.77 28.56
C HIS A 308 14.47 5.90 27.66
N PRO A 309 15.81 6.04 27.73
CA PRO A 309 16.75 5.29 26.88
C PRO A 309 16.52 3.77 26.91
N ALA A 310 16.18 3.22 28.07
CA ALA A 310 15.91 1.79 28.24
C ALA A 310 14.73 1.26 27.39
N GLN A 311 13.80 2.12 26.96
CA GLN A 311 12.66 1.70 26.12
C GLN A 311 13.10 1.29 24.71
N PHE A 312 14.19 1.86 24.18
CA PHE A 312 14.74 1.41 22.90
C PHE A 312 15.35 0.00 23.00
N LEU A 313 15.99 -0.30 24.14
CA LEU A 313 16.60 -1.61 24.41
C LEU A 313 15.55 -2.71 24.64
N GLN A 314 14.38 -2.36 25.17
CA GLN A 314 13.26 -3.32 25.31
C GLN A 314 12.82 -3.93 23.97
N HIS A 315 13.02 -3.21 22.87
CA HIS A 315 12.62 -3.63 21.51
C HIS A 315 13.81 -4.00 20.61
N GLU A 316 14.99 -4.21 21.20
CA GLU A 316 16.22 -4.52 20.49
C GLU A 316 16.07 -5.72 19.54
N ASN A 317 15.49 -6.82 20.03
CA ASN A 317 15.26 -8.01 19.20
C ASN A 317 14.33 -7.75 18.00
N LEU A 318 13.33 -6.88 18.15
CA LEU A 318 12.43 -6.51 17.06
C LEU A 318 13.16 -5.69 15.99
N LEU A 319 13.97 -4.72 16.40
CA LEU A 319 14.77 -3.90 15.51
C LEU A 319 15.83 -4.73 14.77
N LEU A 320 16.55 -5.61 15.48
CA LEU A 320 17.52 -6.52 14.88
C LEU A 320 16.86 -7.50 13.89
N GLY A 321 15.67 -8.01 14.21
CA GLY A 321 14.89 -8.83 13.30
C GLY A 321 14.46 -8.06 12.03
N HIS A 322 14.08 -6.78 12.17
CA HIS A 322 13.77 -5.92 11.04
C HIS A 322 14.99 -5.61 10.16
N ILE A 323 16.14 -5.33 10.79
CA ILE A 323 17.43 -5.14 10.08
C ILE A 323 17.77 -6.38 9.25
N GLN A 324 17.66 -7.57 9.83
CA GLN A 324 17.94 -8.83 9.13
C GLN A 324 16.99 -9.02 7.94
N LEU A 325 15.69 -8.76 8.13
CA LEU A 325 14.70 -8.80 7.04
C LEU A 325 15.08 -7.85 5.89
N LEU A 326 15.43 -6.59 6.19
CA LEU A 326 15.85 -5.64 5.16
C LEU A 326 17.13 -6.08 4.44
N ARG A 327 18.07 -6.73 5.12
CA ARG A 327 19.29 -7.29 4.49
C ARG A 327 18.96 -8.39 3.49
N GLU A 328 18.09 -9.33 3.87
CA GLU A 328 17.65 -10.43 3.01
C GLU A 328 16.91 -9.90 1.76
N ARG A 329 16.01 -8.94 1.98
CA ARG A 329 15.29 -8.27 0.91
C ARG A 329 16.23 -7.43 0.04
N GLY A 330 17.21 -6.76 0.64
CA GLY A 330 18.23 -5.97 -0.06
C GLY A 330 19.14 -6.80 -0.95
N ALA A 331 19.53 -8.00 -0.51
CA ALA A 331 20.26 -8.95 -1.34
C ALA A 331 19.45 -9.35 -2.58
N THR A 332 18.15 -9.61 -2.38
CA THR A 332 17.22 -9.91 -3.49
C THR A 332 17.07 -8.72 -4.43
N LEU A 333 16.91 -7.50 -3.89
CA LEU A 333 16.80 -6.28 -4.70
C LEU A 333 18.06 -6.04 -5.54
N LYS A 334 19.25 -6.20 -4.94
CA LYS A 334 20.52 -6.10 -5.65
C LYS A 334 20.57 -7.07 -6.82
N LYS A 335 20.16 -8.33 -6.61
CA LYS A 335 20.09 -9.34 -7.66
C LYS A 335 19.19 -8.87 -8.82
N LEU A 336 17.98 -8.42 -8.51
CA LEU A 336 17.04 -7.91 -9.51
C LEU A 336 17.59 -6.72 -10.29
N LEU A 337 18.27 -5.80 -9.61
CA LEU A 337 18.78 -4.56 -10.20
C LEU A 337 20.10 -4.70 -10.96
N THR A 338 20.75 -5.87 -10.91
CA THR A 338 22.07 -6.09 -11.53
C THR A 338 22.11 -7.25 -12.51
N GLU A 339 21.24 -8.26 -12.33
CA GLU A 339 21.17 -9.39 -13.24
C GLU A 339 20.13 -9.13 -14.33
N SER A 340 20.49 -9.37 -15.59
CA SER A 340 19.53 -9.40 -16.68
C SER A 340 18.69 -10.69 -16.62
N LEU A 341 17.39 -10.57 -16.89
CA LEU A 341 16.48 -11.70 -17.08
C LEU A 341 15.93 -11.63 -18.50
N ALA A 342 15.81 -12.77 -19.17
CA ALA A 342 15.08 -12.82 -20.42
C ALA A 342 13.62 -12.36 -20.18
N PRO A 343 13.05 -11.50 -21.04
CA PRO A 343 11.64 -11.10 -20.92
C PRO A 343 10.73 -12.33 -20.93
N LEU A 344 9.62 -12.24 -20.20
CA LEU A 344 8.60 -13.28 -20.23
C LEU A 344 8.12 -13.51 -21.67
N GLN A 345 8.08 -14.78 -22.06
CA GLN A 345 7.53 -15.20 -23.33
C GLN A 345 6.12 -15.74 -23.11
N PHE A 346 5.19 -15.28 -23.94
CA PHE A 346 3.81 -15.73 -23.96
C PHE A 346 3.54 -16.42 -25.28
N ASN A 347 2.84 -17.56 -25.24
CA ASN A 347 2.26 -18.16 -26.45
C ASN A 347 1.12 -17.26 -26.98
N GLU A 348 0.52 -17.63 -28.11
CA GLU A 348 -0.51 -16.81 -28.76
C GLU A 348 -1.74 -16.62 -27.86
N GLU A 349 -2.20 -17.68 -27.18
CA GLU A 349 -3.36 -17.61 -26.29
C GLU A 349 -3.09 -16.79 -25.02
N GLU A 350 -1.95 -17.03 -24.36
CA GLU A 350 -1.49 -16.25 -23.21
C GLU A 350 -1.34 -14.77 -23.58
N GLN A 351 -0.84 -14.48 -24.77
CA GLN A 351 -0.66 -13.12 -25.24
C GLN A 351 -2.01 -12.42 -25.48
N ALA A 352 -3.02 -13.14 -25.98
CA ALA A 352 -4.37 -12.62 -26.12
C ALA A 352 -4.97 -12.27 -24.75
N LEU A 353 -4.89 -13.19 -23.79
CA LEU A 353 -5.39 -13.00 -22.42
C LEU A 353 -4.64 -11.89 -21.66
N PHE A 354 -3.35 -11.68 -21.98
CA PHE A 354 -2.52 -10.65 -21.37
C PHE A 354 -2.81 -9.25 -21.92
N LYS A 355 -2.94 -9.12 -23.25
CA LYS A 355 -3.14 -7.83 -23.96
C LYS A 355 -4.58 -7.34 -23.90
N GLN A 356 -5.55 -8.24 -23.79
CA GLN A 356 -6.97 -7.91 -23.65
C GLN A 356 -7.50 -8.54 -22.36
N PRO A 357 -7.07 -8.03 -21.19
CA PRO A 357 -7.49 -8.61 -19.93
C PRO A 357 -8.98 -8.38 -19.69
N PHE A 358 -9.66 -9.40 -19.18
CA PHE A 358 -11.04 -9.32 -18.72
C PHE A 358 -11.16 -9.87 -17.29
N PRO A 359 -12.20 -9.46 -16.54
CA PRO A 359 -12.31 -9.80 -15.14
C PRO A 359 -12.71 -11.25 -14.92
N ILE A 360 -12.10 -11.86 -13.92
CA ILE A 360 -12.40 -13.23 -13.48
C ILE A 360 -12.51 -13.30 -11.96
N ILE A 361 -13.22 -14.29 -11.48
CA ILE A 361 -13.26 -14.66 -10.06
C ILE A 361 -12.75 -16.08 -9.92
N LEU A 362 -11.68 -16.25 -9.16
CA LEU A 362 -11.19 -17.57 -8.77
C LEU A 362 -12.03 -18.07 -7.59
N VAL A 363 -12.61 -19.27 -7.73
CA VAL A 363 -13.50 -19.86 -6.75
C VAL A 363 -12.79 -21.06 -6.10
N ALA A 364 -12.53 -20.95 -4.79
CA ALA A 364 -11.86 -21.97 -4.00
C ALA A 364 -12.80 -22.54 -2.94
N ALA A 365 -12.83 -23.87 -2.82
CA ALA A 365 -13.61 -24.59 -1.82
C ALA A 365 -12.68 -25.37 -0.87
N ASN A 366 -11.64 -24.70 -0.36
CA ASN A 366 -10.65 -25.30 0.53
C ASN A 366 -10.53 -24.50 1.83
N ASP A 367 -11.32 -24.88 2.84
CA ASP A 367 -11.31 -24.25 4.17
C ASP A 367 -9.97 -24.44 4.91
N GLU A 368 -9.29 -25.58 4.71
CA GLU A 368 -8.04 -25.90 5.43
C GLU A 368 -6.87 -24.96 5.08
N LYS A 369 -6.91 -24.36 3.88
CA LYS A 369 -5.87 -23.42 3.43
C LYS A 369 -6.21 -21.95 3.68
N MET A 370 -7.38 -21.65 4.23
CA MET A 370 -7.85 -20.28 4.42
C MET A 370 -7.82 -19.87 5.90
N THR A 371 -7.26 -18.70 6.17
CA THR A 371 -7.20 -18.13 7.53
C THR A 371 -7.99 -16.83 7.59
N PRO A 372 -8.87 -16.64 8.60
CA PRO A 372 -9.51 -15.35 8.83
C PRO A 372 -8.45 -14.26 9.03
N PHE A 373 -8.66 -13.11 8.39
CA PHE A 373 -7.76 -11.97 8.47
C PHE A 373 -8.44 -10.74 9.05
N SER A 374 -9.70 -10.50 8.67
CA SER A 374 -10.52 -9.45 9.27
C SER A 374 -11.97 -9.92 9.40
N ASP A 375 -12.44 -10.03 10.65
CA ASP A 375 -13.85 -10.33 10.93
C ASP A 375 -14.75 -9.17 10.48
N HIS A 376 -14.27 -7.93 10.62
CA HIS A 376 -15.04 -6.74 10.24
C HIS A 376 -15.29 -6.66 8.72
N PHE A 377 -14.28 -7.02 7.92
CA PHE A 377 -14.39 -7.01 6.45
C PHE A 377 -14.75 -8.39 5.87
N HIS A 378 -14.98 -9.40 6.72
CA HIS A 378 -15.12 -10.81 6.35
C HIS A 378 -14.07 -11.27 5.33
N GLU A 379 -12.83 -10.85 5.54
CA GLU A 379 -11.71 -11.14 4.65
C GLU A 379 -10.90 -12.33 5.17
N TYR A 380 -10.53 -13.20 4.23
CA TYR A 380 -9.70 -14.38 4.45
C TYR A 380 -8.43 -14.29 3.62
N ARG A 381 -7.38 -14.97 4.08
CA ARG A 381 -6.09 -15.04 3.38
C ARG A 381 -5.71 -16.49 3.15
N ALA A 382 -5.15 -16.77 1.97
CA ALA A 382 -4.57 -18.08 1.71
C ALA A 382 -3.26 -18.24 2.51
N SER A 383 -3.25 -19.22 3.42
CA SER A 383 -2.08 -19.55 4.25
C SER A 383 -0.99 -20.31 3.49
N LYS A 384 -1.34 -20.90 2.34
CA LYS A 384 -0.46 -21.64 1.43
C LYS A 384 -0.85 -21.35 -0.03
N PRO A 385 0.06 -21.55 -0.99
CA PRO A 385 -0.27 -21.51 -2.41
C PRO A 385 -1.46 -22.39 -2.78
N LEU A 386 -2.32 -21.87 -3.67
CA LEU A 386 -3.51 -22.57 -4.18
C LEU A 386 -3.30 -22.97 -5.63
N CYS A 387 -3.44 -24.25 -5.94
CA CYS A 387 -3.28 -24.76 -7.29
C CYS A 387 -4.59 -24.71 -8.07
N LEU A 388 -4.55 -24.14 -9.27
CA LEU A 388 -5.67 -24.19 -10.22
C LEU A 388 -5.91 -25.63 -10.70
N GLY A 389 -7.17 -26.04 -10.80
CA GLY A 389 -7.58 -27.42 -11.11
C GLY A 389 -7.54 -28.39 -9.93
N ALA A 390 -7.07 -27.95 -8.75
CA ALA A 390 -7.07 -28.75 -7.52
C ALA A 390 -7.72 -28.00 -6.34
N ASP A 391 -7.16 -26.86 -5.95
CA ASP A 391 -7.72 -26.02 -4.88
C ASP A 391 -8.74 -25.00 -5.42
N ILE A 392 -8.53 -24.56 -6.67
CA ILE A 392 -9.42 -23.66 -7.41
C ILE A 392 -9.98 -24.45 -8.57
N THR A 393 -11.19 -24.96 -8.41
CA THR A 393 -11.84 -25.85 -9.39
C THR A 393 -12.82 -25.13 -10.30
N MET A 394 -13.09 -23.85 -10.02
CA MET A 394 -14.06 -23.05 -10.75
C MET A 394 -13.54 -21.62 -10.95
N VAL A 395 -13.81 -21.07 -12.13
CA VAL A 395 -13.52 -19.68 -12.50
C VAL A 395 -14.80 -19.06 -13.05
N ALA A 396 -15.19 -17.90 -12.52
CA ALA A 396 -16.30 -17.13 -13.07
C ALA A 396 -15.82 -15.93 -13.89
N THR A 397 -16.59 -15.53 -14.90
CA THR A 397 -16.32 -14.36 -15.75
C THR A 397 -17.61 -13.61 -16.09
N ASP A 398 -17.50 -12.40 -16.61
CA ASP A 398 -18.59 -11.47 -16.94
C ASP A 398 -19.44 -11.84 -18.18
N THR A 399 -18.87 -12.34 -19.28
CA THR A 399 -19.60 -12.56 -20.55
C THR A 399 -19.49 -13.98 -21.11
N PRO A 400 -20.47 -14.45 -21.93
CA PRO A 400 -20.38 -15.75 -22.62
C PRO A 400 -19.18 -15.86 -23.58
N ILE A 401 -18.74 -14.74 -24.15
CA ILE A 401 -17.56 -14.72 -25.04
C ILE A 401 -16.30 -15.04 -24.22
N HIS A 402 -16.13 -14.35 -23.09
CA HIS A 402 -15.02 -14.59 -22.17
C HIS A 402 -15.08 -16.00 -21.56
N GLN A 403 -16.29 -16.50 -21.28
CA GLN A 403 -16.49 -17.88 -20.81
C GLN A 403 -15.97 -18.89 -21.84
N ALA A 404 -16.36 -18.76 -23.11
CA ALA A 404 -15.91 -19.64 -24.18
C ALA A 404 -14.38 -19.57 -24.39
N GLN A 405 -13.80 -18.36 -24.30
CA GLN A 405 -12.34 -18.17 -24.37
C GLN A 405 -11.61 -18.90 -23.24
N LEU A 406 -12.07 -18.77 -22.00
CA LEU A 406 -11.47 -19.47 -20.85
C LEU A 406 -11.65 -20.99 -20.94
N GLN A 407 -12.80 -21.48 -21.39
CA GLN A 407 -13.04 -22.91 -21.58
C GLN A 407 -12.08 -23.50 -22.62
N HIS A 408 -11.86 -22.79 -23.73
CA HIS A 408 -10.89 -23.19 -24.74
C HIS A 408 -9.47 -23.21 -24.17
N TYR A 409 -9.06 -22.14 -23.49
CA TYR A 409 -7.74 -22.02 -22.88
C TYR A 409 -7.46 -23.15 -21.86
N PHE A 410 -8.39 -23.40 -20.93
CA PHE A 410 -8.21 -24.48 -19.94
C PHE A 410 -8.22 -25.87 -20.56
N ALA A 411 -8.98 -26.10 -21.62
CA ALA A 411 -8.97 -27.37 -22.34
C ALA A 411 -7.61 -27.63 -23.03
N GLN A 412 -7.01 -26.61 -23.66
CA GLN A 412 -5.68 -26.71 -24.27
C GLN A 412 -4.60 -27.02 -23.22
N GLU A 413 -4.70 -26.41 -22.04
CA GLU A 413 -3.76 -26.59 -20.93
C GLU A 413 -4.04 -27.85 -20.08
N ASN A 414 -5.02 -28.68 -20.46
CA ASN A 414 -5.45 -29.88 -19.75
C ASN A 414 -5.84 -29.64 -18.27
N LEU A 415 -6.48 -28.51 -18.00
CA LEU A 415 -6.94 -28.14 -16.67
C LEU A 415 -8.42 -28.48 -16.48
N ALA A 416 -8.72 -29.27 -15.46
CA ALA A 416 -10.09 -29.60 -15.06
C ALA A 416 -10.69 -28.45 -14.23
N ILE A 417 -11.17 -27.41 -14.92
CA ILE A 417 -11.76 -26.21 -14.32
C ILE A 417 -13.12 -25.96 -14.94
N GLU A 418 -14.12 -25.74 -14.09
CA GLU A 418 -15.42 -25.28 -14.55
C GLU A 418 -15.41 -23.76 -14.76
N VAL A 419 -15.93 -23.32 -15.91
CA VAL A 419 -16.04 -21.89 -16.23
C VAL A 419 -17.50 -21.47 -16.25
N ILE A 420 -17.88 -20.55 -15.36
CA ILE A 420 -19.25 -20.03 -15.22
C ILE A 420 -19.31 -18.52 -15.42
N LEU A 421 -20.52 -17.97 -15.50
CA LEU A 421 -20.76 -16.53 -15.53
C LEU A 421 -20.94 -15.95 -14.13
N PHE A 422 -20.65 -14.66 -13.95
CA PHE A 422 -20.95 -13.92 -12.72
C PHE A 422 -22.44 -13.99 -12.36
N SER A 423 -23.33 -14.00 -13.36
CA SER A 423 -24.76 -14.19 -13.15
C SER A 423 -25.08 -15.53 -12.47
N GLN A 424 -24.39 -16.60 -12.85
CA GLN A 424 -24.55 -17.92 -12.25
C GLN A 424 -24.04 -17.93 -10.80
N LEU A 425 -22.92 -17.24 -10.49
CA LEU A 425 -22.48 -17.05 -9.09
C LEU A 425 -23.52 -16.29 -8.25
N HIS A 426 -24.16 -15.27 -8.81
CA HIS A 426 -25.24 -14.56 -8.12
C HIS A 426 -26.45 -15.47 -7.85
N ASP A 427 -26.79 -16.34 -8.80
CA ASP A 427 -27.88 -17.30 -8.63
C ASP A 427 -27.58 -18.33 -7.54
N ILE A 428 -26.34 -18.85 -7.49
CA ILE A 428 -25.88 -19.74 -6.41
C ILE A 428 -25.99 -19.02 -5.06
N ARG A 429 -25.53 -17.76 -4.97
CA ARG A 429 -25.60 -17.00 -3.72
C ARG A 429 -27.04 -16.80 -3.23
N ARG A 430 -27.99 -16.56 -4.13
CA ARG A 430 -29.42 -16.40 -3.78
C ARG A 430 -30.02 -17.66 -3.15
N GLN A 431 -29.44 -18.82 -3.43
CA GLN A 431 -29.87 -20.11 -2.89
C GLN A 431 -29.25 -20.42 -1.52
N LEU A 432 -28.31 -19.60 -1.03
CA LEU A 432 -27.68 -19.81 0.27
C LEU A 432 -28.67 -19.59 1.44
N PRO A 433 -28.70 -20.50 2.44
CA PRO A 433 -29.48 -20.36 3.66
C PRO A 433 -29.21 -19.03 4.35
N GLY A 434 -30.27 -18.29 4.68
CA GLY A 434 -30.19 -17.02 5.40
C GLY A 434 -29.90 -15.79 4.53
N TYR A 435 -29.57 -15.93 3.24
CA TYR A 435 -29.34 -14.78 2.36
C TYR A 435 -30.61 -13.93 2.16
N ALA A 436 -31.77 -14.58 2.02
CA ALA A 436 -33.07 -13.90 1.92
C ALA A 436 -33.45 -13.09 3.18
N ASP A 437 -32.96 -13.48 4.36
CA ASP A 437 -33.21 -12.78 5.62
C ASP A 437 -32.25 -11.60 5.85
N GLN A 438 -31.05 -11.62 5.24
CA GLN A 438 -30.12 -10.48 5.26
C GLN A 438 -30.60 -9.27 4.43
N GLN A 439 -31.55 -9.47 3.51
CA GLN A 439 -32.18 -8.38 2.73
C GLN A 439 -33.39 -7.74 3.43
N LYS A 440 -33.86 -8.26 4.57
CA LYS A 440 -34.94 -7.60 5.32
C LYS A 440 -34.39 -6.38 6.05
N PRO A 441 -34.89 -5.16 5.79
CA PRO A 441 -34.55 -4.02 6.62
C PRO A 441 -34.93 -4.32 8.07
N LYS A 442 -34.00 -4.10 9.01
CA LYS A 442 -34.28 -4.22 10.44
C LYS A 442 -35.50 -3.36 10.77
N ASN A 443 -36.56 -4.01 11.26
CA ASN A 443 -37.83 -3.42 11.70
C ASN A 443 -37.61 -2.08 12.43
N VAL A 444 -37.91 -0.97 11.78
CA VAL A 444 -38.33 0.25 12.46
C VAL A 444 -39.79 0.02 12.85
N GLN A 445 -40.07 0.07 14.16
CA GLN A 445 -41.42 -0.04 14.70
C GLN A 445 -42.37 0.93 13.97
N LYS A 446 -43.42 0.37 13.37
CA LYS A 446 -44.53 1.12 12.78
C LYS A 446 -45.23 1.95 13.87
N THR A 447 -44.97 3.25 13.91
CA THR A 447 -46.03 4.22 14.19
C THR A 447 -46.78 4.46 12.90
N ALA A 448 -48.01 3.94 12.84
CA ALA A 448 -48.92 4.19 11.74
C ALA A 448 -49.30 5.68 11.74
N VAL A 449 -48.85 6.40 10.72
CA VAL A 449 -49.53 7.60 10.23
C VAL A 449 -49.85 7.32 8.77
N ASP A 450 -51.13 7.18 8.49
CA ASP A 450 -51.67 7.11 7.14
C ASP A 450 -51.24 8.35 6.37
N VAL A 451 -50.23 8.19 5.51
CA VAL A 451 -49.95 9.11 4.42
C VAL A 451 -49.94 8.28 3.16
N ALA A 452 -50.86 8.61 2.26
CA ALA A 452 -51.01 8.00 0.95
C ALA A 452 -49.64 7.85 0.24
N PRO A 453 -49.43 6.80 -0.58
CA PRO A 453 -48.18 6.62 -1.29
C PRO A 453 -47.96 7.83 -2.20
N ALA A 454 -46.96 8.64 -1.86
CA ALA A 454 -46.49 9.70 -2.72
C ALA A 454 -46.00 9.07 -4.03
N PRO A 455 -46.33 9.67 -5.19
CA PRO A 455 -45.91 9.15 -6.48
C PRO A 455 -44.38 9.14 -6.54
N VAL A 456 -43.82 8.03 -7.05
CA VAL A 456 -42.40 7.90 -7.39
C VAL A 456 -42.03 9.07 -8.29
N THR A 457 -41.33 10.06 -7.73
CA THR A 457 -40.88 11.23 -8.46
C THR A 457 -39.61 10.88 -9.20
N ALA A 458 -39.78 10.46 -10.46
CA ALA A 458 -38.74 10.27 -11.47
C ALA A 458 -38.06 11.58 -11.91
N LYS A 459 -37.69 12.47 -10.97
CA LYS A 459 -37.07 13.78 -11.26
C LYS A 459 -35.77 14.07 -10.47
N LYS A 460 -35.32 13.17 -9.59
CA LYS A 460 -34.09 13.36 -8.80
C LYS A 460 -32.86 12.61 -9.33
N SER A 461 -32.91 11.74 -10.33
CA SER A 461 -31.68 11.10 -10.84
C SER A 461 -30.87 12.00 -11.79
N ASP A 462 -31.52 12.95 -12.48
CA ASP A 462 -30.84 13.81 -13.46
C ASP A 462 -29.95 14.89 -12.83
N HIS A 463 -30.31 15.41 -11.64
CA HIS A 463 -29.55 16.52 -11.04
C HIS A 463 -28.15 16.11 -10.53
N TYR A 464 -27.97 14.87 -10.07
CA TYR A 464 -26.66 14.37 -9.63
C TYR A 464 -25.71 14.22 -10.81
N THR A 465 -26.18 13.63 -11.90
CA THR A 465 -25.43 13.51 -13.15
C THR A 465 -25.06 14.89 -13.70
N VAL A 466 -26.00 15.83 -13.71
CA VAL A 466 -25.75 17.23 -14.13
C VAL A 466 -24.72 17.92 -13.22
N ALA A 467 -24.79 17.71 -11.90
CA ALA A 467 -23.84 18.30 -10.95
C ALA A 467 -22.41 17.78 -11.16
N LEU A 468 -22.22 16.45 -11.26
CA LEU A 468 -20.91 15.86 -11.51
C LEU A 468 -20.37 16.22 -12.90
N GLN A 469 -21.21 16.25 -13.92
CA GLN A 469 -20.84 16.72 -15.25
C GLN A 469 -20.44 18.21 -15.22
N GLY A 470 -21.10 19.02 -14.39
CA GLY A 470 -20.74 20.41 -14.13
C GLY A 470 -19.31 20.56 -13.59
N MET A 471 -18.92 19.72 -12.64
CA MET A 471 -17.56 19.70 -12.08
C MET A 471 -16.52 19.26 -13.12
N VAL A 472 -16.80 18.21 -13.90
CA VAL A 472 -15.95 17.77 -15.02
C VAL A 472 -15.78 18.89 -16.05
N ASN A 473 -16.84 19.63 -16.35
CA ASN A 473 -16.78 20.75 -17.29
C ASN A 473 -15.93 21.92 -16.75
N LYS A 474 -15.97 22.20 -15.45
CA LYS A 474 -15.11 23.22 -14.80
C LYS A 474 -13.64 22.83 -14.91
N ILE A 475 -13.31 21.56 -14.64
CA ILE A 475 -11.96 21.00 -14.83
C ILE A 475 -11.54 21.14 -16.29
N ASN A 476 -12.37 20.70 -17.23
CA ASN A 476 -12.02 20.68 -18.65
C ASN A 476 -11.87 22.06 -19.30
N ARG A 477 -12.56 23.08 -18.79
CA ARG A 477 -12.45 24.47 -19.26
C ARG A 477 -11.26 25.21 -18.65
N HIS A 478 -10.67 24.69 -17.58
CA HIS A 478 -9.54 25.34 -16.92
C HIS A 478 -8.25 25.17 -17.74
N ALA A 479 -7.45 26.24 -17.83
CA ALA A 479 -6.25 26.29 -18.69
C ALA A 479 -4.99 25.67 -18.05
N PHE A 480 -5.03 25.39 -16.74
CA PHE A 480 -3.97 24.76 -15.93
C PHE A 480 -2.54 25.23 -16.27
N GLN A 481 -2.09 26.30 -15.62
CA GLN A 481 -0.70 26.73 -15.68
C GLN A 481 0.12 25.99 -14.61
N CYS A 482 0.83 24.94 -15.03
CA CYS A 482 1.66 24.13 -14.12
C CYS A 482 3.14 24.52 -14.25
N HIS A 483 3.71 25.16 -13.23
CA HIS A 483 5.15 25.41 -13.17
C HIS A 483 5.87 24.20 -12.56
N GLY A 484 6.38 23.31 -13.43
CA GLY A 484 7.34 22.27 -13.06
C GLY A 484 6.77 20.94 -12.53
N GLY A 485 5.56 20.52 -12.93
CA GLY A 485 5.04 19.20 -12.51
C GLY A 485 3.60 18.86 -12.93
N GLY A 486 3.15 19.24 -14.12
CA GLY A 486 1.84 18.84 -14.64
C GLY A 486 1.91 17.60 -15.55
N ILE A 487 0.84 16.81 -15.60
CA ILE A 487 0.71 15.65 -16.50
C ILE A 487 0.19 16.16 -17.84
N LYS A 488 0.93 15.99 -18.94
CA LYS A 488 0.46 16.36 -20.28
C LYS A 488 -0.38 15.22 -20.86
N ILE A 489 -1.67 15.47 -21.08
CA ILE A 489 -2.61 14.51 -21.66
C ILE A 489 -3.30 15.19 -22.84
N LYS A 490 -3.13 14.64 -24.05
CA LYS A 490 -3.46 15.30 -25.33
C LYS A 490 -2.75 16.66 -25.46
N GLU A 491 -3.46 17.73 -25.83
CA GLU A 491 -2.90 19.09 -25.97
C GLU A 491 -2.88 19.90 -24.66
N LYS A 492 -3.31 19.33 -23.52
CA LYS A 492 -3.44 20.05 -22.23
C LYS A 492 -2.52 19.48 -21.15
N VAL A 493 -2.07 20.34 -20.24
CA VAL A 493 -1.26 19.98 -19.07
C VAL A 493 -2.13 20.06 -17.83
N TYR A 494 -2.40 18.95 -17.17
CA TYR A 494 -3.24 18.87 -15.97
C TYR A 494 -2.40 18.92 -14.69
N ALA A 495 -2.97 19.47 -13.62
CA ALA A 495 -2.50 19.21 -12.26
C ALA A 495 -3.00 17.81 -11.82
N LYS A 496 -2.14 17.01 -11.14
CA LYS A 496 -2.41 15.60 -10.78
C LYS A 496 -3.81 15.35 -10.20
N SER A 497 -4.26 16.19 -9.27
CA SER A 497 -5.58 16.03 -8.63
C SER A 497 -6.76 16.31 -9.56
N ALA A 498 -6.60 17.24 -10.51
CA ALA A 498 -7.66 17.54 -11.48
C ALA A 498 -7.89 16.35 -12.42
N TYR A 499 -6.80 15.69 -12.82
CA TYR A 499 -6.88 14.45 -13.59
C TYR A 499 -7.48 13.30 -12.79
N VAL A 500 -7.05 13.11 -11.53
CA VAL A 500 -7.61 12.06 -10.65
C VAL A 500 -9.11 12.24 -10.48
N ILE A 501 -9.57 13.46 -10.24
CA ILE A 501 -11.01 13.77 -10.10
C ILE A 501 -11.74 13.55 -11.43
N GLU A 502 -11.20 14.02 -12.55
CA GLU A 502 -11.83 13.83 -13.86
C GLU A 502 -11.95 12.34 -14.23
N ALA A 503 -10.87 11.57 -14.10
CA ALA A 503 -10.85 10.15 -14.39
C ALA A 503 -11.79 9.36 -13.48
N PHE A 504 -11.79 9.70 -12.18
CA PHE A 504 -12.71 9.14 -11.21
C PHE A 504 -14.16 9.42 -11.58
N LEU A 505 -14.52 10.68 -11.89
CA LEU A 505 -15.89 11.04 -12.28
C LEU A 505 -16.30 10.45 -13.63
N ALA A 506 -15.38 10.37 -14.59
CA ALA A 506 -15.64 9.77 -15.89
C ALA A 506 -16.10 8.31 -15.76
N SER A 507 -15.55 7.55 -14.79
CA SER A 507 -15.95 6.17 -14.54
C SER A 507 -17.42 6.00 -14.11
N PHE A 508 -18.07 7.07 -13.63
CA PHE A 508 -19.49 7.08 -13.26
C PHE A 508 -20.39 7.77 -14.29
N LEU A 509 -19.80 8.47 -15.27
CA LEU A 509 -20.52 9.27 -16.27
C LEU A 509 -20.54 8.62 -17.67
N THR A 510 -19.82 7.51 -17.89
CA THR A 510 -19.82 6.78 -19.17
C THR A 510 -20.63 5.49 -19.09
N GLY A 511 -21.82 5.48 -19.73
CA GLY A 511 -22.67 4.30 -19.92
C GLY A 511 -24.15 4.65 -20.19
N ASP A 512 -24.89 3.76 -20.87
CA ASP A 512 -26.31 3.95 -21.29
C ASP A 512 -27.34 3.95 -20.12
N ASN A 513 -26.91 4.13 -18.87
CA ASN A 513 -27.78 4.29 -17.70
C ASN A 513 -27.38 5.55 -16.92
N LEU A 514 -27.82 6.72 -17.41
CA LEU A 514 -27.47 8.07 -16.92
C LEU A 514 -28.08 8.47 -15.55
N HIS A 515 -28.43 7.50 -14.71
CA HIS A 515 -29.14 7.74 -13.46
C HIS A 515 -28.30 7.32 -12.26
N LEU A 516 -27.56 8.28 -11.70
CA LEU A 516 -26.79 8.08 -10.48
C LEU A 516 -27.71 8.02 -9.25
N SER A 517 -27.44 7.08 -8.36
CA SER A 517 -28.07 7.05 -7.04
C SER A 517 -27.47 8.15 -6.16
N PHE A 518 -28.23 8.61 -5.16
CA PHE A 518 -27.72 9.58 -4.18
C PHE A 518 -26.48 9.06 -3.44
N GLN A 519 -26.41 7.75 -3.15
CA GLN A 519 -25.26 7.14 -2.48
C GLN A 519 -23.98 7.23 -3.32
N ILE A 520 -24.07 7.00 -4.64
CA ILE A 520 -22.93 7.14 -5.54
C ILE A 520 -22.54 8.62 -5.65
N TYR A 521 -23.52 9.52 -5.73
CA TYR A 521 -23.27 10.96 -5.73
C TYR A 521 -22.56 11.42 -4.45
N GLU A 522 -23.00 10.97 -3.28
CA GLU A 522 -22.40 11.27 -1.97
C GLU A 522 -20.96 10.75 -1.90
N GLN A 523 -20.72 9.51 -2.35
CA GLN A 523 -19.38 8.94 -2.44
C GLN A 523 -18.46 9.75 -3.37
N CYS A 524 -18.99 10.20 -4.51
CA CYS A 524 -18.24 11.05 -5.43
C CYS A 524 -17.84 12.37 -4.77
N MET A 525 -18.78 13.02 -4.06
CA MET A 525 -18.52 14.28 -3.36
C MET A 525 -17.54 14.11 -2.20
N ALA A 526 -17.64 13.03 -1.42
CA ALA A 526 -16.68 12.73 -0.35
C ALA A 526 -15.26 12.53 -0.91
N THR A 527 -15.13 11.80 -2.02
CA THR A 527 -13.84 11.56 -2.68
C THR A 527 -13.23 12.85 -3.20
N ILE A 528 -14.03 13.75 -3.81
CA ILE A 528 -13.56 15.06 -4.26
C ILE A 528 -13.12 15.94 -3.09
N ARG A 529 -13.92 15.97 -2.01
CA ARG A 529 -13.61 16.72 -0.79
C ARG A 529 -12.25 16.30 -0.23
N ASP A 530 -12.04 15.00 -0.05
CA ASP A 530 -10.84 14.43 0.57
C ASP A 530 -9.60 14.65 -0.32
N GLU A 531 -9.74 14.43 -1.64
CA GLU A 531 -8.66 14.65 -2.61
C GLU A 531 -8.20 16.12 -2.65
N LEU A 532 -9.11 17.06 -2.40
CA LEU A 532 -8.83 18.51 -2.43
C LEU A 532 -8.52 19.12 -1.06
N GLU A 533 -8.65 18.38 0.05
CA GLU A 533 -8.64 18.92 1.41
C GLU A 533 -7.42 19.80 1.72
N HIS A 534 -6.23 19.33 1.33
CA HIS A 534 -4.96 20.02 1.56
C HIS A 534 -4.43 20.76 0.33
N LYS A 535 -5.23 20.90 -0.73
CA LYS A 535 -4.79 21.43 -2.04
C LYS A 535 -5.38 22.81 -2.36
N ARG A 536 -6.12 23.40 -1.42
CA ARG A 536 -6.77 24.71 -1.51
C ARG A 536 -5.87 25.91 -1.15
N VAL A 537 -4.57 25.70 -0.98
CA VAL A 537 -3.59 26.74 -0.63
C VAL A 537 -2.45 26.77 -1.64
N THR A 538 -1.92 27.96 -1.90
CA THR A 538 -0.72 28.13 -2.72
C THR A 538 0.49 27.52 -2.00
N THR A 539 1.13 26.54 -2.62
CA THR A 539 2.36 25.93 -2.11
C THR A 539 3.57 26.65 -2.69
N TRP A 540 4.52 27.02 -1.82
CA TRP A 540 5.82 27.56 -2.23
C TRP A 540 6.85 26.43 -2.21
N GLY A 541 7.16 25.86 -3.38
CA GLY A 541 8.28 24.92 -3.53
C GLY A 541 9.64 25.64 -3.53
N PHE A 542 10.69 24.93 -3.14
CA PHE A 542 12.08 25.41 -3.25
C PHE A 542 12.37 25.70 -4.75
N PHE A 543 12.82 26.93 -5.07
CA PHE A 543 13.02 27.45 -6.44
C PHE A 543 11.79 27.54 -7.37
N GLY A 544 10.56 27.54 -6.85
CA GLY A 544 9.36 27.79 -7.67
C GLY A 544 8.89 26.59 -8.51
N ILE A 545 9.52 25.42 -8.34
CA ILE A 545 9.07 24.15 -8.92
C ILE A 545 7.94 23.58 -8.07
N GLY A 546 6.82 23.20 -8.68
CA GLY A 546 5.63 22.66 -7.99
C GLY A 546 4.67 23.73 -7.46
N ARG A 547 4.83 24.99 -7.88
CA ARG A 547 3.89 26.07 -7.56
C ARG A 547 2.57 25.84 -8.31
N ARG A 548 1.46 25.73 -7.58
CA ARG A 548 0.10 25.80 -8.17
C ARG A 548 -0.23 27.26 -8.44
N ASP A 549 -0.68 27.53 -9.67
CA ASP A 549 -1.16 28.87 -10.00
C ASP A 549 -2.42 29.23 -9.20
N GLN A 550 -2.62 30.52 -8.93
CA GLN A 550 -3.76 31.00 -8.14
C GLN A 550 -5.10 30.57 -8.76
N THR A 551 -5.20 30.58 -10.09
CA THR A 551 -6.42 30.13 -10.80
C THR A 551 -6.74 28.66 -10.53
N THR A 552 -5.71 27.81 -10.40
CA THR A 552 -5.87 26.38 -10.07
C THR A 552 -6.28 26.19 -8.62
N VAL A 553 -5.74 27.01 -7.71
CA VAL A 553 -6.15 27.02 -6.30
C VAL A 553 -7.60 27.45 -6.15
N ASP A 554 -8.04 28.45 -6.94
CA ASP A 554 -9.42 28.93 -6.94
C ASP A 554 -10.38 27.86 -7.48
N LEU A 555 -10.03 27.19 -8.58
CA LEU A 555 -10.78 26.02 -9.07
C LEU A 555 -10.93 24.94 -7.99
N TYR A 556 -9.86 24.63 -7.25
CA TYR A 556 -9.90 23.60 -6.20
C TYR A 556 -10.72 24.02 -4.98
N LYS A 557 -10.75 25.32 -4.65
CA LYS A 557 -11.66 25.83 -3.62
C LYS A 557 -13.11 25.70 -4.05
N ASP A 558 -13.42 26.05 -5.29
CA ASP A 558 -14.79 25.97 -5.83
C ASP A 558 -15.29 24.53 -5.83
N LEU A 559 -14.51 23.59 -6.38
CA LEU A 559 -14.85 22.16 -6.39
C LEU A 559 -14.99 21.57 -4.98
N TYR A 560 -14.12 21.98 -4.05
CA TYR A 560 -14.20 21.53 -2.66
C TYR A 560 -15.45 22.07 -1.96
N ASN A 561 -15.77 23.35 -2.14
CA ASN A 561 -16.93 23.97 -1.51
C ASN A 561 -18.23 23.35 -2.03
N GLU A 562 -18.33 23.12 -3.35
CA GLU A 562 -19.47 22.42 -3.94
C GLU A 562 -19.62 20.99 -3.38
N ALA A 563 -18.51 20.28 -3.15
CA ALA A 563 -18.53 18.95 -2.54
C ALA A 563 -18.97 19.00 -1.06
N VAL A 564 -18.51 19.99 -0.29
CA VAL A 564 -18.93 20.17 1.11
C VAL A 564 -20.40 20.56 1.21
N GLU A 565 -20.87 21.49 0.37
CA GLU A 565 -22.28 21.89 0.30
C GLU A 565 -23.17 20.69 -0.04
N ALA A 566 -22.76 19.86 -1.01
CA ALA A 566 -23.51 18.66 -1.39
C ALA A 566 -23.58 17.58 -0.29
N LEU A 567 -22.58 17.53 0.60
CA LEU A 567 -22.54 16.58 1.74
C LEU A 567 -23.23 17.12 3.00
N THR A 568 -23.57 18.41 3.02
CA THR A 568 -24.21 19.07 4.18
C THR A 568 -25.66 19.50 3.92
N ALA A 569 -26.09 19.49 2.67
CA ALA A 569 -27.47 19.68 2.22
C ALA A 569 -28.28 18.37 2.28
#